data_AF-A0A940JN54-F1
#
_entry.id   AF-A0A940JN54-F1
#
_cell.length_a   1.000
_cell.length_b   1.000
_cell.length_c   1.000
_cell.angle_alpha   90.00
_cell.angle_beta   90.00
_cell.angle_gamma   90.00
#
_symmetry.space_group_name_H-M   'P 1'
#
loop_
_entity.id
_entity.type
_entity.pdbx_description
1 polymer ?
#
loop_
_entity_poly.entity_id
_entity_poly.type
_entity_poly.pdbx_seq_one_letter_code
_entity_poly.pdbx_strand_id
1 'polypeptide(L)' 'MTTGFILDADQNGGKKVSRWIEGAPDKRWYGLQVRGKPQFDIQSYRCNRCGYLENYAPE' A
#
# COMPACT_ATOMS: atom_id res chain seq x y z
N MET A 1 17.39 -6.20 8.26
CA MET A 1 16.61 -5.28 7.39
C MET A 1 16.01 -4.21 8.28
N THR A 2 15.69 -3.03 7.75
CA THR A 2 15.06 -1.93 8.52
C THR A 2 13.62 -1.73 8.05
N THR A 3 12.71 -1.55 9.00
CA THR A 3 11.28 -1.31 8.72
C THR A 3 11.05 0.10 8.19
N GLY A 4 10.01 0.24 7.38
CA GLY A 4 9.51 1.49 6.85
C GLY A 4 8.11 1.30 6.27
N PHE A 5 7.59 2.36 5.65
CA PHE A 5 6.29 2.36 5.01
C PHE A 5 6.36 3.14 3.69
N ILE A 6 5.49 2.81 2.76
CA ILE A 6 5.31 3.58 1.53
C ILE A 6 4.30 4.69 1.83
N LEU A 7 4.74 5.93 1.68
CA LEU A 7 3.88 7.10 1.81
C LEU A 7 3.01 7.24 0.56
N ASP A 8 1.70 7.36 0.76
CA ASP A 8 0.72 7.66 -0.27
C ASP A 8 -0.06 8.94 0.13
N ALA A 9 -0.73 9.56 -0.84
CA ALA A 9 -1.54 10.75 -0.62
C ALA A 9 -3.03 10.44 -0.83
N ASP A 10 -3.89 11.00 0.01
CA ASP A 10 -5.34 11.00 -0.28
C ASP A 10 -5.71 12.12 -1.25
N GLN A 11 -7.00 12.15 -1.62
CA GLN A 11 -7.54 13.11 -2.60
C GLN A 11 -7.44 14.57 -2.14
N ASN A 12 -7.28 14.80 -0.84
CA ASN A 12 -7.15 16.12 -0.22
C ASN A 12 -5.68 16.45 0.13
N GLY A 13 -4.71 15.64 -0.31
CA GLY A 13 -3.29 15.82 0.00
C GLY A 13 -2.88 15.35 1.40
N GLY A 14 -3.76 14.66 2.12
CA GLY A 14 -3.45 14.01 3.38
C GLY A 14 -2.44 12.87 3.19
N LYS A 15 -1.49 12.75 4.12
CA LYS A 15 -0.47 11.71 4.11
C LYS A 15 -1.01 10.43 4.75
N LYS A 16 -0.89 9.30 4.06
CA LYS A 16 -1.35 7.98 4.54
C LYS A 16 -0.33 6.88 4.22
N VAL A 17 -0.39 5.77 4.95
CA VAL A 17 0.34 4.55 4.60
C VAL A 17 -0.35 3.92 3.38
N SER A 18 0.44 3.45 2.42
CA SER A 18 -0.08 2.73 1.25
C SER A 18 -0.70 1.40 1.66
N ARG A 19 -1.78 1.00 0.98
CA ARG A 19 -2.56 -0.20 1.31
C ARG A 19 -2.52 -1.22 0.20
N TRP A 20 -2.38 -2.49 0.57
CA TRP A 20 -2.68 -3.61 -0.31
C TRP A 20 -4.18 -3.84 -0.33
N ILE A 21 -4.74 -4.13 -1.50
CA ILE A 21 -6.17 -4.33 -1.71
C ILE A 21 -6.34 -5.66 -2.42
N GLU A 22 -7.24 -6.51 -1.91
CA GLU A 22 -7.41 -7.86 -2.46
C GLU A 22 -7.97 -7.87 -3.90
N GLY A 23 -7.35 -8.72 -4.71
CA GLY A 23 -7.78 -9.05 -6.07
C GLY A 23 -7.34 -8.03 -7.13
N ALA A 24 -7.82 -8.25 -8.35
CA ALA A 24 -7.49 -7.38 -9.47
C ALA A 24 -8.10 -5.96 -9.29
N PRO A 25 -7.47 -4.91 -9.86
CA PRO A 25 -8.03 -3.57 -9.90
C PRO A 25 -9.40 -3.54 -10.60
N ASP A 26 -10.45 -3.14 -9.88
CA ASP A 26 -11.78 -2.91 -10.45
C ASP A 26 -11.91 -1.44 -10.88
N LYS A 27 -11.75 -1.17 -12.18
CA LYS A 27 -11.81 0.18 -12.75
C LYS A 27 -13.25 0.55 -13.10
N ARG A 28 -13.72 1.66 -12.57
CA ARG A 28 -15.01 2.30 -12.87
C ARG A 28 -14.79 3.70 -13.41
N TRP A 29 -15.85 4.33 -13.94
CA TRP A 29 -15.77 5.69 -14.49
C TRP A 29 -15.36 6.74 -13.44
N TYR A 30 -15.65 6.49 -12.16
CA TYR A 30 -15.27 7.34 -11.02
C TYR A 30 -13.93 6.93 -10.35
N GLY A 31 -13.16 6.01 -10.96
CA GLY A 31 -11.88 5.54 -10.43
C GLY A 31 -11.89 4.07 -10.00
N LEU A 32 -11.04 3.71 -9.03
CA LEU A 32 -10.93 2.33 -8.55
C LEU A 32 -11.99 2.02 -7.50
N GLN A 33 -12.75 0.95 -7.73
CA GLN A 33 -13.71 0.44 -6.76
C GLN A 33 -13.00 -0.45 -5.74
N VAL A 34 -12.89 0.07 -4.52
CA VAL A 34 -12.17 -0.59 -3.42
C VAL A 34 -13.08 -0.98 -2.25
N ARG A 35 -14.34 -0.52 -2.26
CA ARG A 35 -15.30 -0.80 -1.20
C ARG A 35 -15.67 -2.28 -1.18
N GLY A 36 -15.66 -2.88 0.02
CA GLY A 36 -15.99 -4.29 0.23
C GLY A 36 -14.84 -5.27 -0.07
N LYS A 37 -13.67 -4.77 -0.45
CA LYS A 37 -12.45 -5.58 -0.57
C LYS A 37 -11.66 -5.51 0.75
N PRO A 38 -11.07 -6.62 1.23
CA PRO A 38 -10.06 -6.57 2.29
C PRO A 38 -8.91 -5.62 1.92
N GLN A 39 -8.46 -4.86 2.92
CA GLN A 39 -7.39 -3.88 2.78
C GLN A 39 -6.47 -3.96 3.99
N PHE A 40 -5.17 -3.95 3.75
CA PHE A 40 -4.16 -4.04 4.79
C PHE A 40 -3.08 -2.98 4.53
N ASP A 41 -2.58 -2.35 5.58
CA ASP A 41 -1.45 -1.42 5.46
C ASP A 41 -0.20 -2.18 5.03
N ILE A 42 0.51 -1.67 4.02
CA ILE A 42 1.74 -2.28 3.53
C ILE A 42 2.87 -1.96 4.50
N GLN A 43 3.50 -3.01 5.02
CA GLN A 43 4.75 -2.93 5.76
C GLN A 43 5.92 -3.17 4.79
N SER A 44 6.90 -2.25 4.80
CA SER A 44 8.07 -2.35 3.93
C SER A 44 9.33 -2.63 4.73
N TYR A 45 10.19 -3.49 4.18
CA TYR A 45 11.49 -3.83 4.77
C TYR A 45 12.58 -3.52 3.76
N ARG A 46 13.49 -2.61 4.13
CA ARG A 46 14.64 -2.24 3.31
C ARG A 46 15.88 -3.02 3.72
N CYS A 47 16.55 -3.62 2.76
CA CYS A 47 17.89 -4.18 2.95
C CYS A 47 18.89 -3.04 3.16
N ASN A 48 19.60 -3.05 4.29
CA ASN A 48 20.58 -2.00 4.62
C ASN A 48 21.85 -2.07 3.76
N ARG A 49 22.09 -3.20 3.08
CA ARG A 49 23.28 -3.41 2.23
C ARG A 49 23.06 -3.01 0.78
N CYS A 50 21.98 -3.49 0.15
CA CYS A 50 21.73 -3.27 -1.28
C CYS A 50 20.51 -2.40 -1.59
N GLY A 51 19.71 -2.04 -0.59
CA GLY A 51 18.53 -1.19 -0.77
C GLY A 51 17.29 -1.91 -1.32
N TYR A 52 17.35 -3.23 -1.56
CA TYR A 52 16.18 -4.03 -1.93
C TYR A 52 15.02 -3.84 -0.95
N LEU A 53 13.80 -3.74 -1.46
CA LEU A 53 12.58 -3.54 -0.69
C LEU A 53 11.67 -4.76 -0.82
N GLU A 54 11.23 -5.26 0.33
CA GLU A 54 10.16 -6.25 0.44
C GLU A 54 8.93 -5.61 1.03
N ASN A 55 7.75 -6.01 0.55
CA ASN A 55 6.47 -5.51 1.00
C ASN A 55 5.61 -6.67 1.49
N TYR A 56 5.02 -6.50 2.66
CA TYR A 56 4.11 -7.47 3.28
C TYR A 56 2.84 -6.75 3.72
N ALA A 57 1.73 -7.47 3.78
CA ALA A 57 0.41 -6.97 4.14
C ALA A 57 -0.23 -7.93 5.17
N PRO A 58 0.22 -7.92 6.43
CA PRO A 58 -0.33 -8.78 7.47
C PRO A 58 -1.72 -8.30 7.93
N GLU A 59 -2.52 -9.24 8.46
CA GLU A 59 -3.83 -8.98 9.08
C GLU A 59 -3.70 -8.27 10.43
#